data_AF-A0A1S2M2W8-F1
#
_entry.id   AF-A0A1S2M2W8-F1
#
_cell.length_a   1.000
_cell.length_b   1.000
_cell.length_c   1.000
_cell.angle_alpha   90.00
_cell.angle_beta   90.00
_cell.angle_gamma   90.00
#
_symmetry.space_group_name_H-M   'P 1'
#
loop_
_entity.id
_entity.type
_entity.pdbx_description
1 polymer ?
#
loop_
_entity_poly.entity_id
_entity_poly.type
_entity_poly.pdbx_seq_one_letter_code
_entity_poly.pdbx_strand_id
1 'polypeptide(L)'
;MKQKVAGVFLLVAIIIISTWGFNQYLEKQRYERYLSLQIANNISTLISSVTGNQRIYNDIISSNTISLEQAETLYENNYSIVRITQDYQHLAIDLKRLDRDAVNNLPANNASNIGHYYQLLIWDIAEKEGFDKQNRTPHFPYQLTHTSKFEVEQNEIKKIEMIRELNELWLTAIVDNVIGVVDNGDLNPDVYFDTYRDAIKSDYWVKLVTEMDSYTKEYLINNDHLNEIGTILY
;
A
#
# COMPACT_ATOMS: atom_id res chain seq x y z
N MET A 1 17.57 -65.21 1.51
CA MET A 1 17.17 -64.36 2.65
C MET A 1 17.60 -62.90 2.48
N LYS A 2 18.89 -62.62 2.23
CA LYS A 2 19.41 -61.24 2.03
C LYS A 2 18.69 -60.43 0.94
N GLN A 3 18.38 -61.03 -0.22
CA GLN A 3 17.66 -60.34 -1.31
C GLN A 3 16.22 -59.95 -0.93
N LYS A 4 15.53 -60.78 -0.14
CA LYS A 4 14.17 -60.46 0.35
C LYS A 4 14.20 -59.31 1.36
N VAL A 5 15.20 -59.30 2.25
CA VAL A 5 15.41 -58.22 3.22
C VAL A 5 15.75 -56.90 2.51
N ALA A 6 16.63 -56.93 1.51
CA ALA A 6 16.96 -55.75 0.70
C ALA A 6 15.74 -55.18 -0.06
N GLY A 7 14.89 -56.04 -0.61
CA GLY A 7 13.65 -55.60 -1.27
C GLY A 7 12.67 -54.92 -0.32
N VAL A 8 12.54 -55.42 0.91
CA VAL A 8 11.70 -54.79 1.95
C VAL A 8 12.27 -53.41 2.35
N PHE A 9 13.58 -53.29 2.55
CA PHE A 9 14.20 -51.99 2.85
C PHE A 9 14.00 -50.97 1.72
N LEU A 10 14.15 -51.40 0.45
CA LEU A 10 13.89 -50.53 -0.70
C LEU A 10 12.44 -50.04 -0.71
N LEU A 11 11.48 -50.95 -0.48
CA LEU A 11 10.06 -50.61 -0.46
C LEU A 11 9.74 -49.63 0.68
N VAL A 12 10.28 -49.85 1.88
CA VAL A 12 10.15 -48.92 3.01
C VAL A 12 10.75 -47.55 2.69
N ALA A 13 11.95 -47.52 2.08
CA ALA A 13 12.58 -46.26 1.67
C ALA A 13 11.73 -45.48 0.66
N ILE A 14 11.15 -46.17 -0.34
CA ILE A 14 10.25 -45.56 -1.32
C ILE A 14 9.01 -44.97 -0.64
N ILE A 15 8.40 -45.69 0.31
CA ILE A 15 7.24 -45.19 1.07
C ILE A 15 7.61 -43.94 1.87
N ILE A 16 8.74 -43.94 2.56
CA ILE A 16 9.20 -42.80 3.36
C ILE A 16 9.43 -41.58 2.45
N ILE A 17 10.17 -41.74 1.35
CA ILE A 17 10.46 -40.65 0.42
C ILE A 17 9.16 -40.12 -0.21
N SER A 18 8.24 -41.00 -0.59
CA SER A 18 6.95 -40.60 -1.19
C SER A 18 6.09 -39.83 -0.19
N THR A 19 6.04 -40.29 1.06
CA THR A 19 5.27 -39.63 2.13
C THR A 19 5.86 -38.25 2.45
N TRP A 20 7.20 -38.17 2.57
CA TRP A 20 7.89 -36.91 2.80
C TRP A 20 7.71 -35.93 1.64
N GLY A 21 7.86 -36.38 0.40
CA GLY A 21 7.62 -35.56 -0.80
C GLY A 21 6.17 -35.06 -0.89
N PHE A 22 5.20 -35.92 -0.56
CA PHE A 22 3.79 -35.54 -0.52
C PHE A 22 3.50 -34.49 0.57
N ASN A 23 4.05 -34.65 1.78
CA ASN A 23 3.91 -33.68 2.85
C ASN A 23 4.54 -32.34 2.49
N GLN A 24 5.75 -32.34 1.92
CA GLN A 24 6.42 -31.15 1.42
C GLN A 24 5.60 -30.43 0.33
N TYR A 25 4.97 -31.19 -0.57
CA TYR A 25 4.07 -30.62 -1.57
C TYR A 25 2.86 -29.94 -0.95
N LEU A 26 2.20 -30.59 0.02
CA LEU A 26 1.05 -30.00 0.72
C LEU A 26 1.41 -28.75 1.51
N GLU A 27 2.58 -28.74 2.18
CA GLU A 27 3.07 -27.58 2.90
C GLU A 27 3.31 -26.39 1.96
N LYS A 28 3.95 -26.62 0.80
CA LYS A 28 4.14 -25.59 -0.23
C LYS A 28 2.82 -25.02 -0.72
N GLN A 29 1.82 -25.87 -1.01
CA GLN A 29 0.51 -25.40 -1.43
C GLN A 29 -0.19 -24.53 -0.37
N ARG A 30 -0.09 -24.91 0.91
CA ARG A 30 -0.65 -24.09 2.01
C ARG A 30 0.05 -22.75 2.11
N TYR A 31 1.37 -22.73 1.97
CA TYR A 31 2.16 -21.51 2.00
C TYR A 31 1.83 -20.58 0.82
N GLU A 32 1.75 -21.12 -0.40
CA GLU A 32 1.32 -20.37 -1.60
C GLU A 32 -0.07 -19.76 -1.42
N ARG A 33 -1.02 -20.52 -0.87
CA ARG A 33 -2.37 -20.03 -0.61
C ARG A 33 -2.39 -18.93 0.45
N TYR A 34 -1.62 -19.08 1.51
CA TYR A 34 -1.48 -18.05 2.55
C TYR A 34 -0.90 -16.76 1.99
N LEU A 35 0.20 -16.84 1.23
CA LEU A 35 0.81 -15.68 0.58
C LEU A 35 -0.15 -15.04 -0.43
N SER A 36 -0.87 -15.84 -1.21
CA SER A 36 -1.86 -15.31 -2.17
C SER A 36 -2.95 -14.52 -1.46
N LEU A 37 -3.48 -15.05 -0.35
CA LEU A 37 -4.49 -14.35 0.43
C LEU A 37 -3.95 -13.04 1.03
N GLN A 38 -2.70 -13.06 1.53
CA GLN A 38 -2.06 -11.84 2.04
C GLN A 38 -1.88 -10.79 0.94
N ILE A 39 -1.37 -11.17 -0.23
CA ILE A 39 -1.25 -10.29 -1.40
C ILE A 39 -2.61 -9.70 -1.75
N ALA A 40 -3.63 -10.53 -1.93
CA ALA A 40 -4.95 -10.07 -2.31
C ALA A 40 -5.52 -9.07 -1.27
N ASN A 41 -5.43 -9.39 0.01
CA ASN A 41 -5.94 -8.53 1.08
C ASN A 41 -5.19 -7.20 1.17
N ASN A 42 -3.86 -7.23 1.13
CA ASN A 42 -3.08 -6.01 1.24
C ASN A 42 -3.24 -5.12 0.01
N ILE A 43 -3.29 -5.68 -1.20
CA ILE A 43 -3.58 -4.88 -2.39
C ILE A 43 -5.01 -4.30 -2.31
N SER A 44 -5.99 -5.04 -1.79
CA SER A 44 -7.32 -4.48 -1.52
C SER A 44 -7.28 -3.30 -0.52
N THR A 45 -6.45 -3.38 0.53
CA THR A 45 -6.22 -2.25 1.45
C THR A 45 -5.58 -1.06 0.73
N LEU A 46 -4.57 -1.28 -0.12
CA LEU A 46 -3.95 -0.23 -0.92
C LEU A 46 -4.97 0.50 -1.80
N ILE A 47 -5.84 -0.27 -2.48
CA ILE A 47 -6.92 0.28 -3.31
C ILE A 47 -7.84 1.15 -2.47
N SER A 48 -8.30 0.65 -1.32
CA SER A 48 -9.16 1.43 -0.43
C SER A 48 -8.49 2.72 0.05
N SER A 49 -7.20 2.68 0.37
CA SER A 49 -6.45 3.85 0.84
C SER A 49 -6.25 4.90 -0.26
N VAL A 50 -5.86 4.49 -1.47
CA VAL A 50 -5.65 5.41 -2.60
C VAL A 50 -6.97 6.03 -3.07
N THR A 51 -8.02 5.22 -3.24
CA THR A 51 -9.35 5.71 -3.63
C THR A 51 -9.98 6.58 -2.54
N GLY A 52 -9.82 6.20 -1.27
CA GLY A 52 -10.27 7.00 -0.12
C GLY A 52 -9.58 8.36 -0.06
N ASN A 53 -8.26 8.39 -0.21
CA ASN A 53 -7.48 9.63 -0.30
C ASN A 53 -7.98 10.53 -1.44
N GLN A 54 -8.22 9.96 -2.63
CA GLN A 54 -8.67 10.73 -3.78
C GLN A 54 -9.98 11.47 -3.51
N ARG A 55 -10.93 10.82 -2.85
CA ARG A 55 -12.20 11.43 -2.44
C ARG A 55 -11.98 12.56 -1.45
N ILE A 56 -11.19 12.31 -0.40
CA ILE A 56 -10.92 13.30 0.64
C ILE A 56 -10.21 14.53 0.06
N TYR A 57 -9.22 14.37 -0.81
CA TYR A 57 -8.54 15.49 -1.44
C TYR A 57 -9.51 16.36 -2.27
N ASN A 58 -10.38 15.74 -3.07
CA ASN A 58 -11.39 16.47 -3.84
C ASN A 58 -12.37 17.24 -2.93
N ASP A 59 -12.76 16.64 -1.80
CA ASP A 59 -13.61 17.30 -0.80
C ASP A 59 -12.90 18.50 -0.16
N ILE A 60 -11.61 18.38 0.18
CA ILE A 60 -10.84 19.47 0.76
C ILE A 60 -10.67 20.63 -0.23
N ILE A 61 -10.28 20.33 -1.47
CA ILE A 61 -10.05 21.34 -2.52
C ILE A 61 -11.37 22.05 -2.86
N SER A 62 -12.48 21.32 -2.97
CA SER A 62 -13.78 21.93 -3.30
C SER A 62 -14.37 22.76 -2.16
N SER A 63 -14.15 22.37 -0.90
CA SER A 63 -14.70 23.07 0.26
C SER A 63 -13.77 24.11 0.88
N ASN A 64 -12.48 24.08 0.54
CA ASN A 64 -11.40 24.79 1.25
C ASN A 64 -11.37 24.49 2.76
N THR A 65 -11.87 23.33 3.17
CA THR A 65 -11.91 22.91 4.56
C THR A 65 -11.45 21.48 4.72
N ILE A 66 -10.82 21.18 5.84
CA ILE A 66 -10.44 19.82 6.22
C ILE A 66 -11.00 19.52 7.62
N SER A 67 -11.58 18.34 7.81
CA SER A 67 -11.93 17.85 9.15
C SER A 67 -10.76 17.10 9.78
N LEU A 68 -10.78 16.99 11.12
CA LEU A 68 -9.79 16.15 11.82
C LEU A 68 -9.86 14.70 11.35
N GLU A 69 -11.07 14.15 11.19
CA GLU A 69 -11.27 12.78 10.67
C GLU A 69 -10.62 12.60 9.29
N GLN A 70 -10.77 13.59 8.40
CA GLN A 70 -10.15 13.56 7.08
C GLN A 70 -8.62 13.57 7.19
N ALA A 71 -8.04 14.44 8.01
CA ALA A 71 -6.60 14.51 8.20
C ALA A 71 -6.02 13.21 8.79
N GLU A 72 -6.69 12.63 9.80
CA GLU A 72 -6.33 11.33 10.39
C GLU A 72 -6.42 10.20 9.36
N THR A 73 -7.51 10.16 8.60
CA THR A 73 -7.70 9.14 7.54
C THR A 73 -6.61 9.24 6.48
N LEU A 74 -6.24 10.44 6.05
CA LEU A 74 -5.16 10.67 5.10
C LEU A 74 -3.81 10.20 5.67
N TYR A 75 -3.54 10.48 6.95
CA TYR A 75 -2.35 9.97 7.63
C TYR A 75 -2.30 8.42 7.62
N GLU A 76 -3.36 7.76 8.05
CA GLU A 76 -3.42 6.29 8.17
C GLU A 76 -3.35 5.60 6.81
N ASN A 77 -4.05 6.14 5.81
CA ASN A 77 -4.02 5.65 4.45
C ASN A 77 -2.62 5.76 3.85
N ASN A 78 -1.94 6.89 4.05
CA ASN A 78 -0.57 7.05 3.56
C ASN A 78 0.39 6.07 4.24
N TYR A 79 0.26 5.82 5.54
CA TYR A 79 1.06 4.79 6.21
C TYR A 79 0.78 3.38 5.67
N SER A 80 -0.48 3.09 5.31
CA SER A 80 -0.84 1.84 4.63
C SER A 80 -0.19 1.74 3.25
N ILE A 81 -0.19 2.82 2.46
CA ILE A 81 0.49 2.89 1.16
C ILE A 81 2.00 2.63 1.32
N VAL A 82 2.66 3.26 2.30
CA VAL A 82 4.09 3.03 2.62
C VAL A 82 4.36 1.54 2.82
N ARG A 83 3.67 0.93 3.79
CA ARG A 83 3.90 -0.46 4.17
C ARG A 83 3.68 -1.39 2.98
N ILE A 84 2.55 -1.24 2.30
CA ILE A 84 2.15 -2.18 1.24
C ILE A 84 3.09 -2.07 0.04
N THR A 85 3.38 -0.87 -0.45
CA THR A 85 4.24 -0.69 -1.62
C THR A 85 5.66 -1.17 -1.34
N GLN A 86 6.22 -0.87 -0.15
CA GLN A 86 7.54 -1.33 0.25
C GLN A 86 7.60 -2.87 0.43
N ASP A 87 6.64 -3.46 1.16
CA ASP A 87 6.59 -4.90 1.40
C ASP A 87 6.53 -5.69 0.08
N TYR A 88 5.73 -5.22 -0.87
CA TYR A 88 5.59 -5.92 -2.16
C TYR A 88 6.74 -5.65 -3.12
N GLN A 89 7.38 -4.49 -3.10
CA GLN A 89 8.65 -4.32 -3.81
C GLN A 89 9.71 -5.31 -3.29
N HIS A 90 9.85 -5.45 -1.97
CA HIS A 90 10.77 -6.41 -1.36
C HIS A 90 10.39 -7.85 -1.69
N LEU A 91 9.11 -8.22 -1.59
CA LEU A 91 8.65 -9.56 -1.93
C LEU A 91 8.93 -9.89 -3.41
N ALA A 92 8.71 -8.95 -4.33
CA ALA A 92 9.02 -9.15 -5.74
C ALA A 92 10.52 -9.40 -5.98
N ILE A 93 11.40 -8.69 -5.27
CA ILE A 93 12.85 -8.90 -5.31
C ILE A 93 13.21 -10.29 -4.76
N ASP A 94 12.68 -10.67 -3.60
CA ASP A 94 12.96 -11.96 -2.96
C ASP A 94 12.50 -13.14 -3.83
N LEU A 95 11.39 -12.97 -4.55
CA LEU A 95 10.88 -13.94 -5.52
C LEU A 95 11.56 -13.87 -6.89
N LYS A 96 12.57 -12.99 -7.06
CA LYS A 96 13.31 -12.76 -8.31
C LYS A 96 12.42 -12.36 -9.49
N ARG A 97 11.39 -11.57 -9.21
CA ARG A 97 10.49 -10.97 -10.21
C ARG A 97 10.86 -9.53 -10.55
N LEU A 98 11.63 -8.88 -9.69
CA LEU A 98 12.21 -7.56 -9.92
C LEU A 98 13.70 -7.60 -9.59
N ASP A 99 14.49 -6.87 -10.37
CA ASP A 99 15.88 -6.58 -10.03
C ASP A 99 15.93 -5.57 -8.89
N ARG A 100 16.89 -5.73 -7.98
CA ARG A 100 17.05 -4.83 -6.83
C ARG A 100 17.25 -3.36 -7.26
N ASP A 101 17.92 -3.14 -8.38
CA ASP A 101 18.22 -1.80 -8.89
C ASP A 101 17.08 -1.21 -9.73
N ALA A 102 15.98 -1.95 -9.96
CA ALA A 102 14.87 -1.52 -10.80
C ALA A 102 13.82 -0.68 -10.06
N VAL A 103 13.85 -0.63 -8.73
CA VAL A 103 12.86 0.08 -7.91
C VAL A 103 13.52 1.01 -6.90
N ASN A 104 12.94 2.20 -6.71
CA ASN A 104 13.51 3.25 -5.86
C ASN A 104 12.69 3.52 -4.59
N ASN A 105 11.65 2.71 -4.33
CA ASN A 105 10.73 2.89 -3.22
C ASN A 105 10.05 4.27 -3.21
N LEU A 106 9.88 4.87 -4.40
CA LEU A 106 9.39 6.25 -4.52
C LEU A 106 7.96 6.41 -4.00
N PRO A 107 7.00 5.50 -4.29
CA PRO A 107 5.64 5.63 -3.76
C PRO A 107 5.64 5.62 -2.23
N ALA A 108 6.41 4.71 -1.61
CA ALA A 108 6.51 4.63 -0.16
C ALA A 108 7.17 5.88 0.45
N ASN A 109 8.28 6.36 -0.12
CA ASN A 109 8.95 7.56 0.40
C ASN A 109 8.02 8.78 0.34
N ASN A 110 7.30 8.96 -0.78
CA ASN A 110 6.38 10.08 -0.96
C ASN A 110 5.14 9.93 -0.08
N ALA A 111 4.55 8.75 0.03
CA ALA A 111 3.46 8.48 0.96
C ALA A 111 3.88 8.74 2.42
N SER A 112 5.11 8.42 2.80
CA SER A 112 5.62 8.73 4.15
C SER A 112 5.69 10.23 4.40
N ASN A 113 6.18 11.01 3.41
CA ASN A 113 6.24 12.47 3.49
C ASN A 113 4.83 13.08 3.60
N ILE A 114 3.88 12.58 2.80
CA ILE A 114 2.48 13.00 2.84
C ILE A 114 1.85 12.66 4.19
N GLY A 115 2.08 11.46 4.71
CA GLY A 115 1.63 11.05 6.04
C GLY A 115 2.18 11.99 7.12
N HIS A 116 3.48 12.28 7.10
CA HIS A 116 4.08 13.22 8.05
C HIS A 116 3.48 14.63 7.94
N TYR A 117 3.16 15.09 6.73
CA TYR A 117 2.49 16.38 6.52
C TYR A 117 1.13 16.43 7.22
N TYR A 118 0.28 15.42 7.04
CA TYR A 118 -1.02 15.36 7.72
C TYR A 118 -0.89 15.20 9.23
N GLN A 119 0.13 14.48 9.70
CA GLN A 119 0.44 14.42 11.13
C GLN A 119 0.73 15.81 11.72
N LEU A 120 1.52 16.63 11.04
CA LEU A 120 1.79 18.00 11.50
C LEU A 120 0.53 18.87 11.43
N LEU A 121 -0.26 18.75 10.36
CA LEU A 121 -1.52 19.48 10.20
C LEU A 121 -2.51 19.18 11.33
N ILE A 122 -2.64 17.92 11.74
CA ILE A 122 -3.46 17.50 12.89
C ILE A 122 -3.01 18.25 14.16
N TRP A 123 -1.71 18.33 14.42
CA TRP A 123 -1.19 19.02 15.60
C TRP A 123 -1.30 20.55 15.52
N ASP A 124 -1.27 21.12 14.33
CA ASP A 124 -1.50 22.55 14.13
C ASP A 124 -2.97 22.92 14.36
N ILE A 125 -3.89 22.06 13.90
CA ILE A 125 -5.32 22.14 14.23
C ILE A 125 -5.53 22.07 15.74
N ALA A 126 -4.91 21.09 16.40
CA ALA A 126 -5.02 20.92 17.85
C ALA A 126 -4.52 22.15 18.62
N GLU A 127 -3.41 22.76 18.20
CA GLU A 127 -2.89 23.96 18.85
C GLU A 127 -3.86 25.14 18.73
N LYS A 128 -4.50 25.32 17.57
CA LYS A 128 -5.52 26.35 17.37
C LYS A 128 -6.72 26.17 18.30
N GLU A 129 -7.05 24.93 18.65
CA GLU A 129 -8.09 24.56 19.60
C GLU A 129 -7.62 24.57 21.07
N GLY A 130 -6.40 25.05 21.34
CA GLY A 130 -5.87 25.25 22.71
C GLY A 130 -5.10 24.08 23.30
N PHE A 131 -4.74 23.07 22.50
CA PHE A 131 -3.90 21.96 22.95
C PHE A 131 -2.41 22.35 22.87
N ASP A 132 -1.69 22.22 23.98
CA ASP A 132 -0.27 22.55 24.04
C ASP A 132 0.58 21.54 23.25
N LYS A 133 1.30 22.02 22.22
CA LYS A 133 2.25 21.23 21.43
C LYS A 133 3.39 20.62 22.26
N GLN A 134 3.72 21.18 23.42
CA GLN A 134 4.73 20.61 24.32
C GLN A 134 4.29 19.28 24.95
N ASN A 135 2.98 19.02 24.97
CA ASN A 135 2.38 17.77 25.44
C ASN A 135 2.00 16.82 24.31
N ARG A 136 2.61 16.96 23.12
CA ARG A 136 2.44 16.04 22.00
C ARG A 136 2.69 14.61 22.47
N THR A 137 1.67 13.77 22.34
CA THR A 137 1.80 12.33 22.59
C THR A 137 1.97 11.60 21.26
N PRO A 138 2.38 10.32 21.27
CA PRO A 138 2.34 9.49 20.06
C PRO A 138 0.92 9.30 19.49
N HIS A 139 -0.12 9.56 20.30
CA HIS A 139 -1.51 9.45 19.89
C HIS A 139 -2.08 10.80 19.45
N PHE A 140 -2.97 10.77 18.46
CA PHE A 140 -3.73 11.95 18.06
C PHE A 140 -4.62 12.45 19.20
N PRO A 141 -4.89 13.76 19.25
CA PRO A 141 -5.68 14.39 20.32
C PRO A 141 -7.15 13.93 20.26
N TYR A 142 -7.46 12.84 20.95
CA TYR A 142 -8.79 12.22 21.01
C TYR A 142 -9.89 13.10 21.62
N GLN A 143 -9.52 14.22 22.25
CA GLN A 143 -10.48 15.17 22.81
C GLN A 143 -11.07 16.14 21.77
N LEU A 144 -10.48 16.21 20.57
CA LEU A 144 -11.03 17.03 19.48
C LEU A 144 -12.24 16.35 18.85
N THR A 145 -13.24 17.15 18.48
CA THR A 145 -14.39 16.65 17.71
C THR A 145 -13.96 16.35 16.27
N HIS A 146 -13.98 15.06 15.90
CA HIS A 146 -13.59 14.57 14.57
C HIS A 146 -14.35 15.24 13.39
N THR A 147 -15.53 15.79 13.65
CA THR A 147 -16.38 16.46 12.66
C THR A 147 -16.13 17.97 12.49
N SER A 148 -15.31 18.58 13.36
CA SER A 148 -14.94 19.99 13.21
C SER A 148 -14.21 20.21 11.90
N LYS A 149 -14.62 21.25 11.17
CA LYS A 149 -13.99 21.65 9.90
C LYS A 149 -13.11 22.86 10.13
N PHE A 150 -11.92 22.82 9.56
CA PHE A 150 -10.90 23.85 9.67
C PHE A 150 -10.64 24.43 8.28
N GLU A 151 -10.60 25.76 8.16
CA GLU A 151 -10.24 26.42 6.91
C GLU A 151 -8.78 26.10 6.53
N VAL A 152 -8.57 25.79 5.26
CA VAL A 152 -7.26 25.49 4.69
C VAL A 152 -6.76 26.73 3.95
N GLU A 153 -5.56 27.18 4.29
CA GLU A 153 -4.94 28.33 3.65
C GLU A 153 -4.61 28.05 2.16
N GLN A 154 -4.60 29.09 1.32
CA GLN A 154 -4.45 28.92 -0.14
C GLN A 154 -3.11 28.30 -0.56
N ASN A 155 -2.03 28.53 0.20
CA ASN A 155 -0.76 27.84 0.02
C ASN A 155 -0.86 26.34 0.32
N GLU A 156 -1.61 25.96 1.35
CA GLU A 156 -1.85 24.57 1.73
C GLU A 156 -2.75 23.87 0.71
N ILE A 157 -3.76 24.55 0.16
CA ILE A 157 -4.55 24.03 -0.96
C ILE A 157 -3.68 23.62 -2.14
N LYS A 158 -2.70 24.45 -2.53
CA LYS A 158 -1.76 24.10 -3.62
C LYS A 158 -0.95 22.84 -3.32
N LYS A 159 -0.49 22.67 -2.08
CA LYS A 159 0.21 21.43 -1.67
C LYS A 159 -0.72 20.23 -1.79
N ILE A 160 -1.97 20.36 -1.35
CA ILE A 160 -2.97 19.29 -1.43
C ILE A 160 -3.32 18.95 -2.88
N GLU A 161 -3.41 19.95 -3.78
CA GLU A 161 -3.59 19.73 -5.22
C GLU A 161 -2.46 18.88 -5.81
N MET A 162 -1.21 19.17 -5.46
CA MET A 162 -0.05 18.41 -5.91
C MET A 162 -0.03 16.98 -5.35
N ILE A 163 -0.41 16.81 -4.08
CA ILE A 163 -0.54 15.48 -3.46
C ILE A 163 -1.65 14.68 -4.16
N ARG A 164 -2.78 15.31 -4.46
CA ARG A 164 -3.90 14.71 -5.17
C ARG A 164 -3.48 14.25 -6.57
N GLU A 165 -2.76 15.09 -7.32
CA GLU A 165 -2.29 14.73 -8.66
C GLU A 165 -1.38 13.50 -8.64
N LEU A 166 -0.48 13.40 -7.65
CA LEU A 166 0.32 12.19 -7.45
C LEU A 166 -0.54 10.98 -7.09
N ASN A 167 -1.53 11.15 -6.19
CA ASN A 167 -2.44 10.07 -5.80
C ASN A 167 -3.33 9.59 -6.97
N GLU A 168 -3.71 10.47 -7.89
CA GLU A 168 -4.45 10.13 -9.11
C GLU A 168 -3.60 9.22 -10.03
N LEU A 169 -2.29 9.43 -10.11
CA LEU A 169 -1.40 8.54 -10.85
C LEU A 169 -1.32 7.16 -10.20
N TRP A 170 -1.28 7.10 -8.86
CA TRP A 170 -1.36 5.83 -8.13
C TRP A 170 -2.69 5.12 -8.36
N LEU A 171 -3.79 5.87 -8.41
CA LEU A 171 -5.11 5.33 -8.75
C LEU A 171 -5.14 4.79 -10.18
N THR A 172 -4.54 5.50 -11.12
CA THR A 172 -4.42 5.06 -12.52
C THR A 172 -3.67 3.73 -12.60
N ALA A 173 -2.52 3.59 -11.93
CA ALA A 173 -1.78 2.33 -11.87
C ALA A 173 -2.63 1.18 -11.28
N ILE A 174 -3.47 1.47 -10.30
CA ILE A 174 -4.41 0.49 -9.73
C ILE A 174 -5.43 0.04 -10.78
N VAL A 175 -6.10 0.97 -11.45
CA VAL A 175 -7.12 0.69 -12.47
C VAL A 175 -6.53 -0.13 -13.62
N ASP A 176 -5.32 0.22 -14.06
CA ASP A 176 -4.65 -0.44 -15.19
C ASP A 176 -4.22 -1.88 -14.88
N ASN A 177 -3.90 -2.19 -13.62
CA ASN A 177 -3.32 -3.49 -13.24
C ASN A 177 -4.28 -4.42 -12.49
N VAL A 178 -5.35 -3.90 -11.89
CA VAL A 178 -6.19 -4.68 -10.98
C VAL A 178 -7.57 -4.92 -11.58
N ILE A 179 -7.74 -6.11 -12.17
CA ILE A 179 -9.07 -6.64 -12.54
C ILE A 179 -10.04 -6.57 -11.36
N GLY A 180 -11.23 -6.02 -11.63
CA GLY A 180 -12.28 -5.81 -10.63
C GLY A 180 -12.31 -4.42 -10.03
N VAL A 181 -11.34 -3.56 -10.35
CA VAL A 181 -11.42 -2.11 -10.09
C VAL A 181 -12.02 -1.42 -11.31
N VAL A 182 -13.00 -0.54 -11.08
CA VAL A 182 -13.58 0.32 -12.14
C VAL A 182 -12.91 1.70 -12.15
N ASP A 183 -13.12 2.50 -13.19
CA ASP A 183 -12.42 3.78 -13.46
C ASP A 183 -12.41 4.77 -12.28
N ASN A 184 -13.40 4.72 -11.38
CA ASN A 184 -13.46 5.60 -10.21
C ASN A 184 -12.72 5.05 -8.97
N GLY A 185 -12.01 3.93 -9.11
CA GLY A 185 -11.28 3.26 -8.04
C GLY A 185 -12.09 2.32 -7.15
N ASP A 186 -13.38 2.13 -7.42
CA ASP A 186 -14.20 1.19 -6.66
C ASP A 186 -13.83 -0.26 -6.98
N LEU A 187 -13.62 -1.05 -5.92
CA LEU A 187 -13.30 -2.46 -6.01
C LEU A 187 -14.59 -3.30 -5.97
N ASN A 188 -14.78 -4.16 -6.96
CA ASN A 188 -15.75 -5.26 -6.88
C ASN A 188 -15.09 -6.46 -6.16
N PRO A 189 -15.43 -6.72 -4.88
CA PRO A 189 -14.75 -7.75 -4.09
C PRO A 189 -14.99 -9.15 -4.64
N ASP A 190 -16.18 -9.43 -5.19
CA ASP A 190 -16.51 -10.77 -5.71
C ASP A 190 -15.65 -11.11 -6.92
N VAL A 191 -15.51 -10.18 -7.87
CA VAL A 191 -14.64 -10.35 -9.04
C VAL A 191 -13.18 -10.41 -8.62
N TYR A 192 -12.76 -9.52 -7.72
CA TYR A 192 -11.37 -9.41 -7.29
C TYR A 192 -10.86 -10.67 -6.58
N PHE A 193 -11.58 -11.14 -5.54
CA PHE A 193 -11.13 -12.30 -4.76
C PHE A 193 -11.28 -13.62 -5.51
N ASP A 194 -12.20 -13.72 -6.48
CA ASP A 194 -12.25 -14.88 -7.37
C ASP A 194 -11.08 -14.89 -8.35
N THR A 195 -10.76 -13.74 -8.95
CA THR A 195 -9.66 -13.57 -9.91
C THR A 195 -8.29 -13.83 -9.28
N TYR A 196 -8.06 -13.31 -8.07
CA TYR A 196 -6.76 -13.32 -7.41
C TYR A 196 -6.64 -14.37 -6.30
N ARG A 197 -7.39 -15.47 -6.39
CA ARG A 197 -7.30 -16.60 -5.47
C ARG A 197 -5.88 -17.17 -5.35
N ASP A 198 -5.15 -17.19 -6.47
CA ASP A 198 -3.75 -17.60 -6.58
C ASP A 198 -2.82 -16.40 -6.84
N ALA A 199 -3.09 -15.25 -6.18
CA ALA A 199 -2.37 -13.98 -6.38
C ALA A 199 -0.85 -14.11 -6.42
N ILE A 200 -0.25 -14.98 -5.60
CA ILE A 200 1.22 -15.18 -5.58
C ILE A 200 1.75 -15.60 -6.95
N LYS A 201 0.97 -16.29 -7.78
CA LYS A 201 1.39 -16.78 -9.12
C LYS A 201 1.17 -15.75 -10.22
N SER A 202 0.37 -14.72 -9.96
CA SER A 202 0.13 -13.63 -10.91
C SER A 202 1.18 -12.52 -10.70
N ASP A 203 1.43 -11.75 -11.76
CA ASP A 203 2.35 -10.60 -11.73
C ASP A 203 1.61 -9.26 -11.57
N TYR A 204 0.28 -9.25 -11.41
CA TYR A 204 -0.50 -8.01 -11.31
C TYR A 204 0.01 -7.07 -10.21
N TRP A 205 0.32 -7.62 -9.03
CA TRP A 205 0.83 -6.84 -7.90
C TRP A 205 2.27 -6.37 -8.12
N VAL A 206 3.08 -7.13 -8.88
CA VAL A 206 4.44 -6.73 -9.26
C VAL A 206 4.38 -5.56 -10.24
N LYS A 207 3.52 -5.66 -11.26
CA LYS A 207 3.30 -4.60 -12.24
C LYS A 207 2.77 -3.34 -11.57
N LEU A 208 1.77 -3.49 -10.70
CA LEU A 208 1.21 -2.40 -9.91
C LEU A 208 2.29 -1.60 -9.16
N VAL A 209 3.13 -2.26 -8.35
CA VAL A 209 4.16 -1.53 -7.58
C VAL A 209 5.26 -0.94 -8.47
N THR A 210 5.50 -1.53 -9.63
CA THR A 210 6.48 -1.04 -10.61
C THR A 210 5.94 0.20 -11.34
N GLU A 211 4.69 0.16 -11.77
CA GLU A 211 4.04 1.28 -12.45
C GLU A 211 3.79 2.45 -11.50
N MET A 212 3.41 2.20 -10.24
CA MET A 212 3.37 3.24 -9.22
C MET A 212 4.74 3.93 -9.04
N ASP A 213 5.84 3.17 -9.01
CA ASP A 213 7.20 3.73 -8.92
C ASP A 213 7.55 4.56 -10.16
N SER A 214 7.24 4.04 -11.36
CA SER A 214 7.47 4.72 -12.63
C SER A 214 6.68 6.03 -12.74
N TYR A 215 5.37 6.00 -12.45
CA TYR A 215 4.51 7.19 -12.49
C TYR A 215 4.94 8.23 -11.46
N THR A 216 5.31 7.79 -10.25
CA THR A 216 5.85 8.71 -9.23
C THR A 216 7.13 9.39 -9.72
N LYS A 217 8.05 8.61 -10.29
CA LYS A 217 9.30 9.13 -10.85
C LYS A 217 9.06 10.15 -11.95
N GLU A 218 8.19 9.83 -12.91
CA GLU A 218 7.85 10.72 -14.02
C GLU A 218 7.21 12.01 -13.52
N TYR A 219 6.27 11.92 -12.58
CA TYR A 219 5.64 13.08 -11.96
C TYR A 219 6.65 14.00 -11.28
N LEU A 220 7.56 13.43 -10.48
CA LEU A 220 8.60 14.18 -9.79
C LEU A 220 9.55 14.89 -10.75
N ILE A 221 9.96 14.22 -11.84
CA ILE A 221 10.80 14.81 -12.89
C ILE A 221 10.06 15.96 -13.60
N ASN A 222 8.81 15.75 -13.99
CA ASN A 222 8.04 16.72 -14.77
C ASN A 222 7.68 18.00 -13.97
N ASN A 223 7.71 17.92 -12.65
CA ASN A 223 7.44 19.05 -11.77
C ASN A 223 8.70 19.63 -11.12
N ASP A 224 9.91 19.29 -11.61
CA ASP A 224 11.21 19.76 -11.07
C ASP A 224 11.41 19.44 -9.57
N HIS A 225 10.81 18.35 -9.10
CA HIS A 225 10.90 17.88 -7.71
C HIS A 225 11.92 16.74 -7.64
N LEU A 226 13.19 17.10 -7.58
CA LEU A 226 14.28 16.20 -7.95
C LEU A 226 14.34 14.84 -7.23
N ASN A 227 13.67 14.62 -6.08
CA ASN A 227 13.61 13.29 -5.45
C ASN A 227 12.38 13.00 -4.58
N GLU A 228 11.66 14.01 -4.06
CA GLU A 228 10.54 13.79 -3.14
C GLU A 228 9.62 15.02 -3.00
N ILE A 229 8.33 14.76 -2.77
CA ILE A 229 7.34 15.81 -2.47
C ILE A 229 7.59 16.49 -1.12
N GLY A 230 8.32 15.82 -0.20
CA GLY A 230 8.62 16.31 1.15
C GLY A 230 9.32 17.67 1.17
N THR A 231 10.15 17.96 0.17
CA THR A 231 10.84 19.26 0.05
C THR A 231 9.92 20.46 -0.20
N ILE A 232 8.65 20.23 -0.54
CA ILE A 232 7.65 21.25 -0.85
C ILE A 232 6.65 21.37 0.32
N LEU A 233 6.49 20.29 1.08
CA LEU A 233 5.57 20.24 2.20
C LEU A 233 6.09 21.03 3.41
N TYR A 234 7.41 21.27 3.49
CA TYR A 234 8.14 21.93 4.58
C TYR A 234 9.01 23.07 4.09
#